data_AF-A0A7S3NFU8-F1
#
_entry.id   AF-A0A7S3NFU8-F1
#
_cell.length_a   1.000
_cell.length_b   1.000
_cell.length_c   1.000
_cell.angle_alpha   90.00
_cell.angle_beta   90.00
_cell.angle_gamma   90.00
#
_symmetry.space_group_name_H-M   'P 1'
#
loop_
_entity.id
_entity.type
_entity.pdbx_description
1 polymer ?
#
loop_
_entity_poly.entity_id
_entity_poly.type
_entity_poly.pdbx_seq_one_letter_code
_entity_poly.pdbx_strand_id
1 'polypeptide(L)'
;MKTETIVAFRVFQEKDMLRRYNNYSKYTVKKYLTDSINTDFWKKVSTALNVYGFSLTMKTIKVGICDEFSDGVYLPKNKEIILCANTLVNKGAFENALHRQLIKLYDDVRSTNYNFANCKHLACTEIRAALFSHEC
;
A
#
# COMPACT_ATOMS: atom_id res chain seq x y z
N MET A 1 -31.13 23.59 -22.20
CA MET A 1 -31.51 22.25 -22.71
C MET A 1 -30.41 21.51 -23.48
N LYS A 2 -29.93 21.92 -24.68
CA LYS A 2 -28.92 21.10 -25.41
C LYS A 2 -27.56 20.97 -24.72
N THR A 3 -27.10 22.02 -24.04
CA THR A 3 -25.78 22.06 -23.37
C THR A 3 -25.74 21.17 -22.13
N GLU A 4 -26.83 21.11 -21.35
CA GLU A 4 -26.92 20.31 -20.12
C GLU A 4 -26.86 18.80 -20.41
N THR A 5 -27.48 18.35 -21.51
CA THR A 5 -27.43 16.95 -21.95
C THR A 5 -26.03 16.51 -22.37
N ILE A 6 -25.28 17.39 -23.06
CA ILE A 6 -23.89 17.11 -23.48
C ILE A 6 -22.97 17.04 -22.26
N VAL A 7 -23.12 17.95 -21.30
CA VAL A 7 -22.36 17.94 -20.05
C VAL A 7 -22.66 16.68 -19.24
N ALA A 8 -23.94 16.29 -19.12
CA ALA A 8 -24.34 15.08 -18.41
C ALA A 8 -23.76 13.80 -19.06
N PHE A 9 -23.76 13.72 -20.39
CA PHE A 9 -23.17 12.59 -21.12
C PHE A 9 -21.65 12.50 -20.90
N ARG A 10 -20.93 13.63 -20.92
CA ARG A 10 -19.50 13.68 -20.66
C ARG A 10 -19.16 13.22 -19.23
N VAL A 11 -19.90 13.72 -18.23
CA VAL A 11 -19.75 13.31 -16.83
C VAL A 11 -20.01 11.81 -16.66
N PHE A 12 -21.01 11.26 -17.37
CA PHE A 12 -21.28 9.82 -17.36
C PHE A 12 -20.10 9.02 -17.92
N GLN A 13 -19.55 9.41 -19.07
CA GLN A 13 -18.40 8.75 -19.67
C GLN A 13 -17.16 8.80 -18.77
N GLU A 14 -16.87 9.94 -18.16
CA GLU A 14 -15.74 10.11 -17.22
C GLU A 14 -15.89 9.19 -16.01
N LYS A 15 -17.07 9.12 -15.40
CA LYS A 15 -17.36 8.21 -14.27
C LYS A 15 -17.20 6.74 -14.66
N ASP A 16 -17.63 6.37 -15.86
CA ASP A 16 -17.47 5.01 -16.37
C ASP A 16 -16.00 4.63 -16.61
N MET A 17 -15.21 5.55 -17.16
CA MET A 17 -13.77 5.36 -17.32
C MET A 17 -13.07 5.20 -15.97
N LEU A 18 -13.34 6.08 -15.00
CA LEU A 18 -12.76 5.99 -13.66
C LEU A 18 -13.14 4.69 -12.95
N ARG A 19 -14.39 4.25 -13.08
CA ARG A 19 -14.84 2.96 -12.54
C ARG A 19 -14.06 1.78 -13.13
N ARG A 20 -13.90 1.75 -14.45
CA ARG A 20 -13.13 0.69 -15.14
C ARG A 20 -11.67 0.70 -14.73
N TYR A 21 -11.06 1.89 -14.69
CA TYR A 21 -9.69 2.07 -14.23
C TYR A 21 -9.51 1.55 -12.80
N ASN A 22 -10.35 1.99 -11.85
CA ASN A 22 -10.27 1.56 -10.45
C ASN A 22 -10.45 0.04 -10.28
N ASN A 23 -11.34 -0.57 -11.05
CA ASN A 23 -11.52 -2.02 -11.05
C ASN A 23 -10.29 -2.76 -11.60
N TYR A 24 -9.73 -2.28 -12.72
CA TYR A 24 -8.52 -2.82 -13.30
C TYR A 24 -7.33 -2.69 -12.35
N SER A 25 -7.13 -1.51 -11.77
CA SER A 25 -6.04 -1.25 -10.82
C SER A 25 -6.13 -2.16 -9.60
N LYS A 26 -7.33 -2.36 -9.02
CA LYS A 26 -7.53 -3.32 -7.93
C LYS A 26 -7.17 -4.75 -8.33
N TYR A 27 -7.58 -5.18 -9.52
CA TYR A 27 -7.27 -6.51 -10.04
C TYR A 27 -5.75 -6.70 -10.19
N THR A 28 -5.09 -5.73 -10.80
CA THR A 28 -3.64 -5.73 -11.04
C THR A 28 -2.84 -5.77 -9.74
N VAL A 29 -3.19 -4.93 -8.76
CA VAL A 29 -2.50 -4.92 -7.46
C VAL A 29 -2.73 -6.21 -6.67
N LYS A 30 -3.93 -6.81 -6.73
CA LYS A 30 -4.18 -8.14 -6.13
C LYS A 30 -3.32 -9.24 -6.75
N LYS A 31 -3.08 -9.17 -8.06
CA LYS A 31 -2.18 -10.08 -8.77
C LYS A 31 -0.74 -9.90 -8.25
N TYR A 32 -0.23 -8.67 -8.23
CA TYR A 32 1.10 -8.39 -7.70
C TYR A 32 1.27 -8.83 -6.24
N LEU A 33 0.24 -8.65 -5.41
CA LEU A 33 0.25 -9.10 -4.03
C LEU A 33 0.36 -10.62 -3.91
N THR A 34 -0.42 -11.36 -4.70
CA THR A 34 -0.32 -12.83 -4.75
C THR A 34 1.08 -13.27 -5.18
N ASP A 35 1.65 -12.62 -6.20
CA ASP A 35 3.00 -12.91 -6.70
C ASP A 35 4.07 -12.61 -5.63
N SER A 36 3.84 -11.62 -4.76
CA SER A 36 4.81 -11.17 -3.75
C SER A 36 4.99 -12.14 -2.58
N ILE A 37 4.03 -13.02 -2.28
CA ILE A 37 4.06 -13.92 -1.11
C ILE A 37 5.27 -14.85 -1.13
N ASN A 38 5.69 -15.27 -2.33
CA ASN A 38 6.78 -16.22 -2.51
C ASN A 38 8.17 -15.56 -2.62
N THR A 39 8.22 -14.23 -2.58
CA THR A 39 9.47 -13.48 -2.67
C THR A 39 10.31 -13.65 -1.41
N ASP A 40 11.63 -13.53 -1.56
CA ASP A 40 12.57 -13.59 -0.44
C ASP A 40 12.32 -12.46 0.56
N PHE A 41 11.89 -11.28 0.07
CA PHE A 41 11.56 -10.16 0.93
C PHE A 41 10.39 -10.49 1.85
N TRP A 42 9.28 -11.01 1.31
CA TRP A 42 8.12 -11.42 2.11
C TRP A 42 8.50 -12.45 3.18
N LYS A 43 9.28 -13.47 2.80
CA LYS A 43 9.75 -14.50 3.73
C LYS A 43 10.60 -13.92 4.85
N LYS A 44 11.58 -13.07 4.52
CA LYS A 44 12.46 -12.42 5.50
C LYS A 44 11.68 -11.56 6.49
N VAL A 45 10.76 -10.73 6.00
CA VAL A 45 9.90 -9.89 6.85
C VAL A 45 8.97 -10.74 7.71
N SER A 46 8.35 -11.77 7.13
CA SER A 46 7.47 -12.69 7.88
C SER A 46 8.24 -13.39 9.01
N THR A 47 9.43 -13.93 8.75
CA THR A 47 10.29 -14.51 9.78
C THR A 47 10.68 -13.49 10.85
N ALA A 48 11.06 -12.27 10.45
CA ALA A 48 11.42 -11.21 11.38
C ALA A 48 10.25 -10.78 12.28
N LEU A 49 9.03 -10.69 11.74
CA LEU A 49 7.82 -10.39 12.50
C LEU A 49 7.45 -11.53 13.47
N ASN A 50 7.62 -12.78 13.05
CA ASN A 50 7.32 -13.94 13.90
C ASN A 50 8.20 -13.99 15.16
N VAL A 51 9.45 -13.50 15.09
CA VAL A 51 10.34 -13.37 16.28
C VAL A 51 9.71 -12.49 17.36
N TYR A 52 8.92 -11.49 16.95
CA TYR A 52 8.21 -10.57 17.84
C TYR A 52 6.74 -10.97 18.07
N GLY A 53 6.36 -12.20 17.74
CA GLY A 53 5.01 -12.73 17.97
C GLY A 53 3.93 -12.20 17.02
N PHE A 54 4.31 -11.62 15.87
CA PHE A 54 3.37 -11.16 14.86
C PHE A 54 3.41 -12.04 13.61
N SER A 55 2.26 -12.61 13.23
CA SER A 55 2.15 -13.44 12.02
C SER A 55 1.65 -12.61 10.83
N LEU A 56 2.51 -12.42 9.84
CA LEU A 56 2.14 -11.73 8.61
C LEU A 56 1.28 -12.63 7.73
N THR A 57 0.02 -12.22 7.52
CA THR A 57 -0.93 -12.92 6.64
C THR A 57 -1.47 -12.00 5.55
N MET A 58 -2.07 -12.57 4.51
CA MET A 58 -2.75 -11.80 3.47
C MET A 58 -3.88 -10.91 3.99
N LYS A 59 -4.48 -11.24 5.14
CA LYS A 59 -5.52 -10.43 5.78
C LYS A 59 -4.99 -9.11 6.34
N THR A 60 -3.68 -9.05 6.62
CA THR A 60 -2.98 -7.83 7.07
C THR A 60 -2.99 -6.75 5.99
N ILE A 61 -3.13 -7.12 4.71
CA ILE A 61 -3.01 -6.22 3.57
C ILE A 61 -4.35 -6.09 2.87
N LYS A 62 -4.87 -4.87 2.83
CA LYS A 62 -6.08 -4.47 2.13
C LYS A 62 -5.72 -3.69 0.87
N VAL A 63 -6.47 -3.91 -0.20
CA VAL A 63 -6.31 -3.18 -1.46
C VAL A 63 -7.52 -2.25 -1.64
N GLY A 64 -7.27 -0.95 -1.66
CA GLY A 64 -8.29 0.11 -1.71
C GLY A 64 -8.18 0.99 -2.96
N ILE A 65 -9.15 1.88 -3.14
CA ILE A 65 -8.98 3.11 -3.95
C ILE A 65 -8.79 4.24 -2.94
N CYS A 66 -7.85 5.13 -3.21
CA CYS A 66 -7.55 6.27 -2.35
C CYS A 66 -7.75 7.56 -3.14
N ASP A 67 -8.29 8.59 -2.48
CA ASP A 67 -8.50 9.90 -3.10
C ASP A 67 -7.23 10.77 -3.07
N GLU A 68 -6.27 10.45 -2.19
CA GLU A 68 -4.98 11.12 -2.06
C GLU A 68 -3.87 10.42 -2.86
N PHE A 69 -2.84 11.18 -3.25
CA PHE A 69 -1.61 10.69 -3.91
C PHE A 69 -0.69 9.90 -2.95
N SER A 70 -1.26 8.94 -2.22
CA SER A 70 -0.50 8.01 -1.40
C SER A 70 -0.42 6.65 -2.09
N ASP A 71 0.74 6.00 -2.02
CA ASP A 71 0.93 4.62 -2.50
C ASP A 71 0.31 3.59 -1.55
N GLY A 72 0.06 4.01 -0.30
CA GLY A 72 -0.53 3.18 0.74
C GLY A 72 -0.25 3.72 2.14
N VAL A 73 -0.92 3.14 3.12
CA VAL A 73 -0.83 3.53 4.52
C VAL A 73 -0.78 2.31 5.44
N TYR A 74 0.08 2.38 6.45
CA TYR A 74 0.07 1.48 7.59
C TYR A 74 -0.77 2.09 8.71
N LEU A 75 -1.70 1.31 9.25
CA LEU A 75 -2.62 1.68 10.32
C LEU A 75 -2.20 0.99 11.63
N PRO A 76 -1.53 1.71 12.55
CA PRO A 76 -0.94 1.11 13.75
C PRO A 76 -1.98 0.48 14.68
N LYS A 77 -3.15 1.11 14.80
CA LYS A 77 -4.24 0.66 15.71
C LYS A 77 -4.65 -0.79 15.47
N ASN A 78 -4.66 -1.22 14.21
CA ASN A 78 -5.10 -2.57 13.83
C ASN A 78 -3.95 -3.41 13.26
N LYS A 79 -2.74 -2.85 13.16
CA LYS A 79 -1.60 -3.44 12.44
C LYS A 79 -1.96 -3.84 11.01
N GLU A 80 -2.72 -3.00 10.32
CA GLU A 80 -3.19 -3.24 8.95
C GLU A 80 -2.44 -2.36 7.95
N ILE A 81 -2.30 -2.86 6.73
CA ILE A 81 -1.74 -2.13 5.60
C ILE A 81 -2.85 -1.94 4.57
N ILE A 82 -2.98 -0.73 4.05
CA ILE A 82 -3.82 -0.41 2.90
C ILE A 82 -2.92 0.00 1.74
N LEU A 83 -3.03 -0.68 0.61
CA LEU A 83 -2.37 -0.31 -0.65
C LEU A 83 -3.37 0.38 -1.57
N CYS A 84 -2.99 1.54 -2.10
CA CYS A 84 -3.85 2.39 -2.90
C CYS A 84 -3.76 1.99 -4.38
N ALA A 85 -4.68 1.15 -4.85
CA ALA A 85 -4.50 0.50 -6.14
C ALA A 85 -4.41 1.49 -7.33
N ASN A 86 -5.13 2.60 -7.25
CA ASN A 86 -5.17 3.64 -8.27
C ASN A 86 -3.90 4.51 -8.35
N THR A 87 -2.92 4.34 -7.46
CA THR A 87 -1.62 5.03 -7.52
C THR A 87 -0.48 4.10 -7.90
N LEU A 88 -0.67 2.78 -7.73
CA LEU A 88 0.34 1.75 -8.00
C LEU A 88 0.33 1.31 -9.47
N VAL A 89 0.78 2.21 -10.35
CA VAL A 89 0.69 2.08 -11.81
C VAL A 89 1.46 0.90 -12.40
N ASN A 90 2.50 0.41 -11.72
CA ASN A 90 3.33 -0.69 -12.18
C ASN A 90 3.84 -1.54 -11.01
N LYS A 91 4.48 -2.68 -11.32
CA LYS A 91 4.97 -3.63 -10.33
C LYS A 91 6.02 -3.03 -9.39
N GLY A 92 6.94 -2.20 -9.89
CA GLY A 92 7.97 -1.55 -9.06
C GLY A 92 7.37 -0.56 -8.05
N ALA A 93 6.39 0.24 -8.48
CA ALA A 93 5.64 1.13 -7.58
C ALA A 93 4.91 0.32 -6.50
N PHE A 94 4.28 -0.80 -6.88
CA PHE A 94 3.66 -1.73 -5.94
C PHE A 94 4.68 -2.31 -4.94
N GLU A 95 5.83 -2.80 -5.40
CA GLU A 95 6.86 -3.40 -4.54
C GLU A 95 7.41 -2.36 -3.56
N ASN A 96 7.73 -1.15 -4.03
CA ASN A 96 8.17 -0.04 -3.19
C ASN A 96 7.14 0.31 -2.12
N ALA A 97 5.85 0.40 -2.49
CA ALA A 97 4.77 0.67 -1.56
C ALA A 97 4.62 -0.44 -0.51
N LEU A 98 4.59 -1.70 -0.96
CA LEU A 98 4.47 -2.87 -0.09
C LEU A 98 5.65 -2.94 0.90
N HIS A 99 6.88 -2.80 0.42
CA HIS A 99 8.08 -2.81 1.26
C HIS A 99 8.02 -1.70 2.29
N ARG A 100 7.69 -0.47 1.88
CA ARG A 100 7.58 0.69 2.79
C ARG A 100 6.59 0.44 3.91
N GLN A 101 5.39 -0.08 3.60
CA GLN A 101 4.39 -0.35 4.64
C GLN A 101 4.75 -1.57 5.52
N LEU A 102 5.39 -2.59 4.96
CA LEU A 102 5.87 -3.75 5.73
C LEU A 102 6.98 -3.37 6.73
N ILE A 103 7.88 -2.47 6.36
CA ILE A 103 8.91 -1.95 7.27
C ILE A 103 8.29 -1.13 8.40
N LYS A 104 7.23 -0.34 8.12
CA LYS A 104 6.47 0.37 9.17
C LYS A 104 5.84 -0.60 10.17
N LEU A 105 5.19 -1.65 9.67
CA LEU A 105 4.64 -2.72 10.51
C LEU A 105 5.75 -3.40 11.35
N TYR A 106 6.89 -3.70 10.74
CA TYR A 106 8.03 -4.29 11.45
C TYR A 106 8.58 -3.37 12.55
N ASP A 107 8.74 -2.08 12.27
CA ASP A 107 9.22 -1.11 13.25
C ASP A 107 8.24 -0.89 14.41
N ASP A 108 6.93 -0.90 14.14
CA ASP A 108 5.89 -0.89 15.17
C ASP A 108 5.98 -2.12 16.08
N VAL A 109 6.05 -3.30 15.47
CA VAL A 109 6.02 -4.58 16.18
C VAL A 109 7.28 -4.81 17.01
N ARG A 110 8.47 -4.46 16.50
CA ARG A 110 9.74 -4.74 17.17
C ARG A 110 10.09 -3.76 18.28
N SER A 111 9.55 -2.54 18.23
CA SER A 111 9.98 -1.44 19.09
C SER A 111 9.01 -1.30 20.25
N THR A 112 9.53 -1.44 21.47
CA THR A 112 8.74 -1.30 22.70
C THR A 112 8.24 0.12 22.93
N ASN A 113 8.88 1.12 22.33
CA ASN A 113 8.60 2.55 22.52
C ASN A 113 8.40 3.30 21.19
N TYR A 114 7.87 2.63 20.16
CA TYR A 114 7.57 3.32 18.90
C TYR A 114 6.49 4.39 19.12
N ASN A 115 6.71 5.58 18.54
CA ASN A 115 5.80 6.71 18.72
C ASN A 115 5.54 7.35 17.35
N PHE A 116 4.33 7.15 16.84
CA PHE A 116 3.88 7.70 15.55
C PHE A 116 3.72 9.22 15.56
N ALA A 117 3.70 9.87 16.72
CA ALA A 117 3.73 11.34 16.83
C ALA A 117 5.16 11.91 16.91
N ASN A 118 6.18 11.05 17.00
CA ASN A 118 7.58 11.49 17.03
C ASN A 118 8.17 11.48 15.63
N CYS A 119 8.45 12.67 15.08
CA CYS A 119 9.05 12.83 13.75
C CYS A 119 10.37 12.07 13.58
N LYS A 120 11.19 11.92 14.64
CA LYS A 120 12.44 11.16 14.56
C LYS A 120 12.18 9.67 14.34
N HIS A 121 11.16 9.12 15.01
CA HIS A 121 10.79 7.70 14.83
C HIS A 121 10.28 7.47 13.41
N LEU A 122 9.39 8.34 12.93
CA LEU A 122 8.87 8.29 11.55
C LEU A 122 10.00 8.38 10.52
N ALA A 123 10.91 9.36 10.66
CA ALA A 123 12.04 9.54 9.74
C ALA A 123 12.96 8.31 9.71
N CYS A 124 13.30 7.74 10.88
CA CYS A 124 14.10 6.52 10.96
C CYS A 124 13.45 5.34 10.22
N THR A 125 12.13 5.22 10.29
CA THR A 125 11.38 4.17 9.60
C THR A 125 11.32 4.41 8.09
N GLU A 126 11.11 5.65 7.64
CA GLU A 126 11.14 5.98 6.21
C GLU A 126 12.53 5.78 5.58
N ILE A 127 13.61 6.14 6.30
CA ILE A 127 14.99 5.87 5.84
C ILE A 127 15.23 4.36 5.71
N ARG A 128 14.80 3.57 6.71
CA ARG A 128 14.91 2.11 6.64
C ARG A 128 14.09 1.55 5.48
N ALA A 129 12.88 2.06 5.26
CA ALA A 129 12.04 1.65 4.14
C ALA A 129 12.70 1.97 2.78
N ALA A 130 13.29 3.16 2.63
CA ALA A 130 13.99 3.57 1.42
C ALA A 130 15.17 2.65 1.09
N LEU A 131 15.90 2.18 2.12
CA LEU A 131 17.01 1.22 1.94
C LEU A 131 16.56 -0.12 1.31
N PHE A 132 15.29 -0.49 1.47
CA PHE A 132 14.71 -1.71 0.90
C PHE A 132 13.90 -1.46 -0.39
N SER A 133 13.94 -0.25 -0.94
CA SER A 133 13.26 0.09 -2.20
C SER A 133 14.13 -0.21 -3.43
N HIS A 134 13.50 -0.40 -4.58
CA HIS A 134 14.14 -0.86 -5.82
C HIS A 134 15.01 0.19 -6.53
N GLU A 135 15.08 1.42 -6.03
CA GLU A 135 15.83 2.51 -6.66
C GLU A 135 17.01 2.89 -5.77
N CYS A 136 18.21 2.49 -6.21
CA CYS A 136 19.50 2.98 -5.72
C CYS A 136 20.28 3.50 -6.93
#